data_AF-A0A3C0WVR8-F1
#
_entry.id   AF-A0A3C0WVR8-F1
#
_cell.length_a   1.000
_cell.length_b   1.000
_cell.length_c   1.000
_cell.angle_alpha   90.00
_cell.angle_beta   90.00
_cell.angle_gamma   90.00
#
_symmetry.space_group_name_H-M   'P 1'
#
loop_
_entity.id
_entity.type
_entity.pdbx_description
1 polymer ?
#
loop_
_entity_poly.entity_id
_entity_poly.type
_entity_poly.pdbx_seq_one_letter_code
_entity_poly.pdbx_strand_id
1 'polypeptide(L)'
;MNRKFYFSLVAAVALALASCGSPIVVRTKTLTPSDIDMGSMRNVAIASTDAYSGGLKNSSIRFTGSGDYFSMSPYSYGSTIHVDLSKHFNAKFIDDIQSTGYFTKVIVPPDSDMLAKPGAGESLGLTRAELAKKNKIDAIISTNVSNMTLDEYVETIPVYKYESKKDKNGKTKTEKKLVRYDYSLHQTAYLEVELKVTDPITNKVIASKKASDKYSTSKYVSYGAGRSDSLESKFEEMLDNISIKLANMMIPHYTYREVEVMDNKPKLDSAGLAYDYVKNGGYVQALEVFKACWEVSKHVPSGYNAALLMHALGRIDEAVELAQSVSDETGAPEILPLLGNLKAMQALERKAMTQLVDNGVQDVQEDIPDLTGKTMENKPFRAYLDPAYEYVKKGEFAQAFELFKYGWETEKHLPSGYNAALILGAQNKLDEAIALAEEIKTQTGSPEILPLLGELKSKAEKQTKK
;
A
#
# COMPACT_ATOMS: atom_id res chain seq x y z
N MET A 1 47.31 35.73 -7.26
CA MET A 1 45.95 35.39 -7.76
C MET A 1 44.94 36.13 -6.90
N ASN A 2 44.12 37.00 -7.49
CA ASN A 2 43.27 37.94 -6.75
C ASN A 2 42.16 37.21 -5.99
N ARG A 3 42.02 37.46 -4.67
CA ARG A 3 40.94 36.92 -3.82
C ARG A 3 39.53 37.12 -4.42
N LYS A 4 39.33 38.22 -5.16
CA LYS A 4 38.08 38.52 -5.88
C LYS A 4 37.76 37.49 -6.97
N PHE A 5 38.78 36.98 -7.67
CA PHE A 5 38.59 35.99 -8.74
C PHE A 5 38.17 34.62 -8.19
N TYR A 6 38.73 34.22 -7.04
CA TYR A 6 38.34 32.99 -6.35
C TYR A 6 36.91 33.05 -5.81
N PHE A 7 36.49 34.19 -5.26
CA PHE A 7 35.14 34.38 -4.77
C PHE A 7 34.10 34.37 -5.90
N SER A 8 34.40 35.03 -7.03
CA SER A 8 33.53 34.98 -8.22
C SER A 8 33.42 33.58 -8.81
N LEU A 9 34.52 32.82 -8.86
CA LEU A 9 34.52 31.45 -9.37
C LEU A 9 33.73 30.49 -8.45
N VAL A 10 33.94 30.59 -7.13
CA VAL A 10 33.20 29.77 -6.14
C VAL A 10 31.72 30.12 -6.13
N ALA A 11 31.35 31.41 -6.25
CA ALA A 11 29.96 31.82 -6.37
C ALA A 11 29.30 31.32 -7.66
N ALA A 12 30.00 31.39 -8.80
CA ALA A 12 29.50 30.88 -10.07
C ALA A 12 29.34 29.34 -10.06
N VAL A 13 30.27 28.62 -9.44
CA VAL A 13 30.16 27.15 -9.26
C VAL A 13 29.04 26.81 -8.28
N ALA A 14 28.88 27.55 -7.18
CA ALA A 14 27.77 27.36 -6.24
C ALA A 14 26.40 27.66 -6.89
N LEU A 15 26.30 28.69 -7.74
CA LEU A 15 25.10 29.01 -8.52
C LEU A 15 24.82 27.97 -9.61
N ALA A 16 25.86 27.40 -10.24
CA ALA A 16 25.72 26.33 -11.22
C ALA A 16 25.34 24.98 -10.57
N LEU A 17 25.77 24.74 -9.32
CA LEU A 17 25.38 23.55 -8.54
C LEU A 17 23.98 23.69 -7.92
N ALA A 18 23.51 24.92 -7.68
CA ALA A 18 22.16 25.20 -7.18
C ALA A 18 21.07 25.21 -8.27
N SER A 19 21.42 25.15 -9.56
CA SER A 19 20.45 25.16 -10.67
C SER A 19 19.96 23.77 -11.10
N CYS A 20 20.48 22.69 -10.51
CA CYS A 20 19.84 21.38 -10.56
C CYS A 20 18.63 21.39 -9.60
N GLY A 21 17.55 22.03 -10.03
CA GLY A 21 16.28 21.98 -9.33
C GLY A 21 15.86 20.52 -9.18
N SER A 22 15.56 20.11 -7.95
CA SER A 22 15.04 18.77 -7.70
C SER A 22 13.82 18.51 -8.58
N PRO A 23 13.70 17.31 -9.19
CA PRO A 23 12.56 17.00 -10.03
C PRO A 23 11.26 17.19 -9.22
N ILE A 24 10.26 17.77 -9.86
CA ILE A 24 8.95 17.95 -9.23
C ILE A 24 8.27 16.58 -9.27
N VAL A 25 7.93 16.03 -8.10
CA VAL A 25 7.32 14.70 -7.99
C VAL A 25 5.86 14.79 -7.55
N VAL A 26 5.04 13.90 -8.08
CA VAL A 26 3.65 13.69 -7.68
C VAL A 26 3.56 12.34 -6.98
N ARG A 27 2.94 12.32 -5.80
CA ARG A 27 2.66 11.08 -5.09
C ARG A 27 1.34 10.49 -5.59
N THR A 28 1.42 9.36 -6.26
CA THR A 28 0.27 8.58 -6.72
C THR A 28 -0.09 7.52 -5.69
N LYS A 29 -1.38 7.17 -5.63
CA LYS A 29 -1.93 6.12 -4.77
C LYS A 29 -2.62 5.11 -5.67
N THR A 30 -2.26 3.83 -5.56
CA THR A 30 -2.86 2.74 -6.36
C THR A 30 -3.33 1.64 -5.43
N LEU A 31 -4.55 1.16 -5.61
CA LEU A 31 -5.03 -0.03 -4.92
C LEU A 31 -4.41 -1.28 -5.56
N THR A 32 -3.61 -2.01 -4.78
CA THR A 32 -2.91 -3.22 -5.22
C THR A 32 -3.64 -4.45 -4.69
N PRO A 33 -3.84 -5.50 -5.51
CA PRO A 33 -4.45 -6.75 -5.04
C PRO A 33 -3.52 -7.47 -4.07
N SER A 34 -4.09 -8.33 -3.25
CA SER A 34 -3.32 -9.25 -2.41
C SER A 34 -2.61 -10.31 -3.26
N ASP A 35 -1.46 -10.76 -2.78
CA ASP A 35 -0.71 -11.88 -3.36
C ASP A 35 -1.42 -13.22 -3.13
N ILE A 36 -2.06 -13.35 -1.96
CA ILE A 36 -2.92 -14.46 -1.57
C ILE A 36 -4.35 -13.95 -1.63
N ASP A 37 -5.12 -14.44 -2.59
CA ASP A 37 -6.52 -14.05 -2.73
C ASP A 37 -7.35 -14.64 -1.60
N MET A 38 -7.72 -13.79 -0.65
CA MET A 38 -8.58 -14.13 0.49
C MET A 38 -10.01 -13.59 0.29
N GLY A 39 -10.38 -13.17 -0.93
CA GLY A 39 -11.65 -12.51 -1.22
C GLY A 39 -12.86 -13.34 -0.81
N SER A 40 -12.80 -14.65 -1.02
CA SER A 40 -13.83 -15.64 -0.62
C SER A 40 -13.58 -16.32 0.73
N MET A 41 -12.51 -15.95 1.46
CA MET A 41 -12.08 -16.63 2.69
C MET A 41 -11.83 -15.63 3.82
N ARG A 42 -12.89 -15.00 4.30
CA ARG A 42 -12.81 -13.87 5.25
C ARG A 42 -13.05 -14.25 6.70
N ASN A 43 -13.54 -15.45 6.97
CA ASN A 43 -13.63 -16.00 8.31
C ASN A 43 -12.41 -16.89 8.56
N VAL A 44 -11.41 -16.36 9.24
CA VAL A 44 -10.11 -17.01 9.40
C VAL A 44 -9.86 -17.46 10.83
N ALA A 45 -9.09 -18.53 10.99
CA ALA A 45 -8.49 -18.91 12.26
C ALA A 45 -6.97 -18.75 12.17
N ILE A 46 -6.38 -17.93 13.04
CA ILE A 46 -4.94 -17.69 13.08
C ILE A 46 -4.34 -18.56 14.19
N ALA A 47 -3.56 -19.56 13.82
CA ALA A 47 -2.89 -20.47 14.75
C ALA A 47 -1.70 -19.77 15.45
N SER A 48 -1.29 -20.31 16.60
CA SER A 48 -0.04 -19.89 17.25
C SER A 48 1.15 -20.03 16.29
N THR A 49 2.04 -19.05 16.32
CA THR A 49 3.27 -19.06 15.53
C THR A 49 4.25 -20.09 16.10
N ASP A 50 4.77 -20.96 15.23
CA ASP A 50 5.84 -21.89 15.61
C ASP A 50 7.15 -21.14 15.83
N ALA A 51 7.79 -21.40 16.97
CA ALA A 51 9.10 -20.87 17.30
C ALA A 51 10.19 -21.45 16.39
N TYR A 52 11.21 -20.65 16.12
CA TYR A 52 12.40 -21.13 15.40
C TYR A 52 13.05 -22.27 16.19
N SER A 53 13.17 -23.43 15.55
CA SER A 53 13.71 -24.64 16.18
C SER A 53 15.24 -24.76 16.04
N GLY A 54 15.87 -23.91 15.23
CA GLY A 54 17.32 -23.89 15.10
C GLY A 54 17.98 -23.14 16.26
N GLY A 55 19.25 -23.42 16.52
CA GLY A 55 20.04 -22.58 17.41
C GLY A 55 20.40 -21.26 16.73
N LEU A 56 20.48 -20.18 17.50
CA LEU A 56 21.23 -18.99 17.06
C LEU A 56 22.67 -19.41 16.81
N LYS A 57 23.11 -19.32 15.55
CA LYS A 57 24.47 -19.68 15.14
C LYS A 57 25.48 -18.64 15.64
N ASN A 58 25.66 -18.52 16.95
CA ASN A 58 26.65 -17.62 17.54
C ASN A 58 27.41 -18.32 18.67
N SER A 59 28.32 -19.21 18.31
CA SER A 59 29.27 -19.78 19.28
C SER A 59 30.45 -18.86 19.57
N SER A 60 30.72 -17.83 18.75
CA SER A 60 31.83 -16.89 18.96
C SER A 60 31.74 -15.69 18.00
N ILE A 61 32.07 -14.49 18.50
CA ILE A 61 32.30 -13.32 17.64
C ILE A 61 33.57 -13.54 16.83
N ARG A 62 33.50 -13.35 15.51
CA ARG A 62 34.68 -13.51 14.63
C ARG A 62 35.56 -12.26 14.71
N PHE A 63 36.88 -12.41 14.65
CA PHE A 63 37.80 -11.27 14.60
C PHE A 63 38.47 -11.22 13.23
N THR A 64 38.44 -10.06 12.59
CA THR A 64 39.13 -9.81 11.33
C THR A 64 40.31 -8.86 11.57
N GLY A 65 41.53 -9.32 11.28
CA GLY A 65 42.78 -8.56 11.43
C GLY A 65 43.78 -9.16 12.43
N SER A 66 44.98 -8.57 12.45
CA SER A 66 46.15 -9.03 13.24
C SER A 66 46.31 -8.23 14.54
N GLY A 67 45.29 -8.23 15.39
CA GLY A 67 45.28 -7.54 16.69
C GLY A 67 45.23 -8.53 17.85
N ASP A 68 46.37 -8.83 18.47
CA ASP A 68 46.53 -9.95 19.42
C ASP A 68 45.91 -9.75 20.83
N TYR A 69 45.17 -8.67 21.09
CA TYR A 69 44.82 -8.28 22.47
C TYR A 69 43.37 -7.84 22.71
N PHE A 70 42.46 -7.98 21.74
CA PHE A 70 41.05 -7.65 21.94
C PHE A 70 40.22 -8.94 22.06
N SER A 71 39.39 -9.03 23.09
CA SER A 71 38.47 -10.15 23.30
C SER A 71 37.07 -9.61 23.57
N MET A 72 36.08 -10.22 22.95
CA MET A 72 34.68 -9.86 23.12
C MET A 72 33.84 -11.12 23.08
N SER A 73 32.91 -11.24 24.02
CA SER A 73 31.97 -12.35 24.06
C SER A 73 30.65 -11.94 23.38
N PRO A 74 29.96 -12.88 22.70
CA PRO A 74 28.62 -12.61 22.19
C PRO A 74 27.65 -12.33 23.35
N TYR A 75 26.60 -11.58 23.07
CA TYR A 75 25.47 -11.46 23.99
C TYR A 75 24.83 -12.84 24.22
N SER A 76 24.59 -13.20 25.47
CA SER A 76 23.95 -14.47 25.83
C SER A 76 22.45 -14.30 25.80
N TYR A 77 21.81 -14.66 24.68
CA TYR A 77 20.35 -14.73 24.61
C TYR A 77 19.83 -15.82 25.57
N GLY A 78 18.69 -15.56 26.21
CA GLY A 78 18.01 -16.54 27.05
C GLY A 78 17.60 -17.77 26.25
N SER A 79 17.47 -18.93 26.91
CA SER A 79 17.04 -20.18 26.26
C SER A 79 15.61 -20.10 25.70
N THR A 80 14.82 -19.11 26.12
CA THR A 80 13.43 -18.91 25.70
C THR A 80 13.26 -17.90 24.59
N ILE A 81 14.33 -17.25 24.10
CA ILE A 81 14.25 -16.14 23.12
C ILE A 81 13.40 -16.51 21.90
N HIS A 82 13.52 -17.73 21.39
CA HIS A 82 12.74 -18.19 20.23
C HIS A 82 11.24 -18.28 20.52
N VAL A 83 10.88 -18.70 21.74
CA VAL A 83 9.49 -18.76 22.20
C VAL A 83 8.95 -17.36 22.41
N ASP A 84 9.72 -16.49 23.05
CA ASP A 84 9.30 -15.12 23.37
C ASP A 84 9.07 -14.31 22.08
N LEU A 85 9.99 -14.40 21.12
CA LEU A 85 9.85 -13.80 19.80
C LEU A 85 8.67 -14.37 18.99
N SER A 86 8.41 -15.69 19.08
CA SER A 86 7.24 -16.28 18.39
C SER A 86 5.91 -15.78 18.97
N LYS A 87 5.82 -15.59 20.29
CA LYS A 87 4.65 -15.01 20.95
C LYS A 87 4.47 -13.55 20.59
N HIS A 88 5.56 -12.78 20.58
CA HIS A 88 5.56 -11.38 20.14
C HIS A 88 5.02 -11.25 18.73
N PHE A 89 5.61 -11.99 17.78
CA PHE A 89 5.15 -11.99 16.40
C PHE A 89 3.69 -12.42 16.27
N ASN A 90 3.27 -13.47 16.98
CA ASN A 90 1.89 -13.94 16.92
C ASN A 90 0.88 -12.87 17.36
N ALA A 91 1.17 -12.17 18.47
CA ALA A 91 0.33 -11.09 18.96
C ALA A 91 0.29 -9.92 17.97
N LYS A 92 1.45 -9.50 17.45
CA LYS A 92 1.55 -8.44 16.46
C LYS A 92 0.82 -8.79 15.15
N PHE A 93 0.95 -10.02 14.68
CA PHE A 93 0.31 -10.48 13.46
C PHE A 93 -1.21 -10.55 13.58
N ILE A 94 -1.74 -11.00 14.72
CA ILE A 94 -3.17 -10.93 14.99
C ILE A 94 -3.67 -9.48 14.96
N ASP A 95 -2.95 -8.56 15.61
CA ASP A 95 -3.29 -7.13 15.63
C ASP A 95 -3.24 -6.50 14.24
N ASP A 96 -2.20 -6.78 13.45
CA ASP A 96 -2.10 -6.32 12.06
C ASP A 96 -3.25 -6.88 11.21
N ILE A 97 -3.63 -8.14 11.38
CA ILE A 97 -4.73 -8.73 10.62
C ILE A 97 -6.08 -8.12 11.02
N GLN A 98 -6.34 -7.98 12.32
CA GLN A 98 -7.61 -7.45 12.83
C GLN A 98 -7.78 -5.95 12.51
N SER A 99 -6.72 -5.16 12.63
CA SER A 99 -6.75 -3.71 12.38
C SER A 99 -7.07 -3.33 10.93
N THR A 100 -6.92 -4.27 9.99
CA THR A 100 -7.22 -4.03 8.57
C THR A 100 -8.72 -3.93 8.30
N GLY A 101 -9.57 -4.50 9.15
CA GLY A 101 -11.01 -4.60 8.94
C GLY A 101 -11.43 -5.43 7.71
N TYR A 102 -10.49 -6.10 7.04
CA TYR A 102 -10.75 -6.88 5.83
C TYR A 102 -11.41 -8.23 6.15
N PHE A 103 -10.99 -8.88 7.24
CA PHE A 103 -11.52 -10.16 7.69
C PHE A 103 -12.76 -9.96 8.56
N THR A 104 -13.85 -10.65 8.21
CA THR A 104 -15.14 -10.56 8.91
C THR A 104 -15.09 -11.21 10.28
N LYS A 105 -14.34 -12.31 10.39
CA LYS A 105 -14.17 -13.07 11.63
C LYS A 105 -12.73 -13.55 11.74
N VAL A 106 -12.13 -13.32 12.90
CA VAL A 106 -10.78 -13.79 13.21
C VAL A 106 -10.84 -14.56 14.52
N ILE A 107 -10.65 -15.88 14.48
CA ILE A 107 -10.45 -16.71 15.67
C ILE A 107 -8.95 -16.76 15.96
N VAL A 108 -8.58 -16.54 17.23
CA VAL A 108 -7.18 -16.43 17.68
C VAL A 108 -6.85 -17.53 18.69
N PRO A 109 -5.57 -17.76 19.02
CA PRO A 109 -5.20 -18.76 20.02
C PRO A 109 -5.74 -18.38 21.41
N PRO A 110 -6.03 -19.38 22.27
CA PRO A 110 -5.80 -20.81 22.07
C PRO A 110 -6.89 -21.53 21.25
N ASP A 111 -8.03 -20.90 20.97
CA ASP A 111 -9.17 -21.56 20.32
C ASP A 111 -8.86 -21.97 18.87
N SER A 112 -8.12 -21.15 18.14
CA SER A 112 -7.68 -21.47 16.78
C SER A 112 -6.66 -22.62 16.71
N ASP A 113 -5.88 -22.84 17.78
CA ASP A 113 -4.92 -23.95 17.82
C ASP A 113 -5.64 -25.31 17.76
N MET A 114 -6.86 -25.38 18.29
CA MET A 114 -7.71 -26.57 18.21
C MET A 114 -8.16 -26.89 16.78
N LEU A 115 -8.03 -25.93 15.85
CA LEU A 115 -8.30 -26.12 14.43
C LEU A 115 -7.03 -26.40 13.62
N ALA A 116 -5.88 -25.87 14.05
CA ALA A 116 -4.65 -25.90 13.28
C ALA A 116 -3.75 -27.12 13.55
N LYS A 117 -3.79 -27.67 14.76
CA LYS A 117 -2.88 -28.76 15.17
C LYS A 117 -3.37 -30.16 14.73
N PRO A 118 -2.47 -31.13 14.50
CA PRO A 118 -2.86 -32.53 14.33
C PRO A 118 -3.67 -33.03 15.53
N GLY A 119 -4.74 -33.79 15.30
CA GLY A 119 -5.68 -34.23 16.35
C GLY A 119 -6.72 -33.17 16.75
N ALA A 120 -6.80 -32.06 16.00
CA ALA A 120 -7.81 -31.01 16.13
C ALA A 120 -9.24 -31.58 16.29
N GLY A 121 -9.85 -31.33 17.45
CA GLY A 121 -11.23 -31.70 17.79
C GLY A 121 -11.41 -33.07 18.44
N GLU A 122 -10.37 -33.92 18.53
CA GLU A 122 -10.47 -35.27 19.13
C GLU A 122 -10.94 -35.22 20.59
N SER A 123 -10.48 -34.23 21.36
CA SER A 123 -10.92 -34.00 22.75
C SER A 123 -12.40 -33.62 22.88
N LEU A 124 -13.02 -33.17 21.79
CA LEU A 124 -14.44 -32.82 21.70
C LEU A 124 -15.26 -33.85 20.93
N GLY A 125 -14.64 -34.96 20.47
CA GLY A 125 -15.28 -35.95 19.61
C GLY A 125 -15.67 -35.42 18.23
N LEU A 126 -15.04 -34.33 17.76
CA LEU A 126 -15.29 -33.73 16.46
C LEU A 126 -14.04 -33.81 15.59
N THR A 127 -14.22 -33.93 14.29
CA THR A 127 -13.13 -33.71 13.33
C THR A 127 -12.85 -32.22 13.16
N ARG A 128 -11.63 -31.86 12.74
CA ARG A 128 -11.28 -30.49 12.33
C ARG A 128 -12.29 -29.89 11.34
N ALA A 129 -12.72 -30.67 10.35
CA ALA A 129 -13.67 -30.22 9.34
C ALA A 129 -15.04 -29.86 9.95
N GLU A 130 -15.53 -30.66 10.91
CA GLU A 130 -16.77 -30.36 11.64
C GLU A 130 -16.63 -29.13 12.52
N LEU A 131 -15.50 -28.98 13.20
CA LEU A 131 -15.22 -27.82 14.04
C LEU A 131 -15.13 -26.53 13.22
N ALA A 132 -14.49 -26.59 12.04
CA ALA A 132 -14.42 -25.47 11.11
C ALA A 132 -15.79 -25.11 10.53
N LYS A 133 -16.60 -26.09 10.10
CA LYS A 133 -17.98 -25.87 9.63
C LYS A 133 -18.84 -25.23 10.72
N LYS A 134 -18.78 -25.76 11.95
CA LYS A 134 -19.51 -25.22 13.11
C LYS A 134 -19.15 -23.76 13.38
N ASN A 135 -17.87 -23.42 13.24
CA ASN A 135 -17.37 -22.07 13.48
C ASN A 135 -17.42 -21.16 12.25
N LYS A 136 -17.88 -21.67 11.09
CA LYS A 136 -17.88 -20.99 9.79
C LYS A 136 -16.51 -20.43 9.45
N ILE A 137 -15.48 -21.27 9.53
CA ILE A 137 -14.10 -20.91 9.20
C ILE A 137 -13.78 -21.34 7.77
N ASP A 138 -13.35 -20.38 6.96
CA ASP A 138 -13.04 -20.55 5.55
C ASP A 138 -11.57 -20.94 5.35
N ALA A 139 -10.67 -20.43 6.21
CA ALA A 139 -9.24 -20.70 6.12
C ALA A 139 -8.55 -20.70 7.49
N ILE A 140 -7.50 -21.52 7.61
CA ILE A 140 -6.58 -21.49 8.74
C ILE A 140 -5.26 -20.87 8.28
N ILE A 141 -4.81 -19.86 9.02
CA ILE A 141 -3.53 -19.18 8.80
C ILE A 141 -2.58 -19.67 9.89
N SER A 142 -1.43 -20.21 9.49
CA SER A 142 -0.37 -20.64 10.40
C SER A 142 0.96 -20.03 9.99
N THR A 143 1.77 -19.63 10.96
CA THR A 143 3.05 -18.97 10.76
C THR A 143 4.17 -19.71 11.49
N ASN A 144 5.38 -19.65 10.95
CA ASN A 144 6.57 -20.25 11.54
C ASN A 144 7.78 -19.35 11.30
N VAL A 145 8.54 -19.06 12.35
CA VAL A 145 9.85 -18.39 12.20
C VAL A 145 10.84 -19.38 11.58
N SER A 146 10.94 -19.37 10.25
CA SER A 146 11.67 -20.37 9.47
C SER A 146 13.18 -20.16 9.47
N ASN A 147 13.64 -18.92 9.70
CA ASN A 147 15.05 -18.60 9.77
C ASN A 147 15.32 -17.48 10.77
N MET A 148 16.37 -17.64 11.57
CA MET A 148 16.90 -16.63 12.46
C MET A 148 18.41 -16.75 12.48
N THR A 149 19.11 -15.74 11.98
CA THR A 149 20.57 -15.69 12.01
C THR A 149 21.05 -14.39 12.62
N LEU A 150 22.18 -14.50 13.29
CA LEU A 150 22.96 -13.38 13.80
C LEU A 150 24.41 -13.67 13.42
N ASP A 151 25.01 -12.74 12.69
CA ASP A 151 26.42 -12.76 12.36
C ASP A 151 27.09 -11.56 13.05
N GLU A 152 28.11 -11.84 13.84
CA GLU A 152 28.86 -10.83 14.58
C GLU A 152 30.35 -10.98 14.28
N TYR A 153 30.98 -9.86 13.93
CA TYR A 153 32.43 -9.80 13.83
C TYR A 153 33.00 -8.47 14.29
N VAL A 154 34.25 -8.49 14.72
CA VAL A 154 35.03 -7.31 15.08
C VAL A 154 36.08 -7.08 14.02
N GLU A 155 36.06 -5.91 13.42
CA GLU A 155 37.09 -5.44 12.51
C GLU A 155 38.16 -4.65 13.26
N THR A 156 39.42 -5.02 13.04
CA THR A 156 40.58 -4.31 13.56
C THR A 156 41.02 -3.21 12.59
N ILE A 157 40.96 -1.95 13.03
CA ILE A 157 41.26 -0.76 12.23
C ILE A 157 42.62 -0.18 12.66
N PRO A 158 43.70 -0.32 11.87
CA PRO A 158 45.00 0.23 12.22
C PRO A 158 45.01 1.76 12.08
N VAL A 159 45.31 2.46 13.17
CA VAL A 159 45.43 3.92 13.22
C VAL A 159 46.90 4.32 13.10
N TYR A 160 47.20 5.04 12.03
CA TYR A 160 48.56 5.51 11.74
C TYR A 160 48.72 7.00 12.02
N LYS A 161 49.92 7.37 12.47
CA LYS A 161 50.38 8.76 12.51
C LYS A 161 51.55 8.91 11.56
N TYR A 162 51.56 10.01 10.84
CA TYR A 162 52.62 10.36 9.92
C TYR A 162 53.60 11.28 10.65
N GLU A 163 54.83 10.83 10.82
CA GLU A 163 55.90 11.58 11.48
C GLU A 163 56.94 12.01 10.44
N SER A 164 57.27 13.30 10.41
CA SER A 164 58.31 13.85 9.54
C SER A 164 59.66 13.80 10.27
N LYS A 165 60.60 13.01 9.75
CA LYS A 165 61.98 12.95 10.26
C LYS A 165 62.95 13.43 9.18
N LYS A 166 63.96 14.21 9.55
CA LYS A 166 65.06 14.55 8.64
C LYS A 166 66.00 13.35 8.54
N ASP A 167 66.35 12.95 7.33
CA ASP A 167 67.38 11.93 7.12
C ASP A 167 68.78 12.49 7.39
N LYS A 168 69.80 11.63 7.30
CA LYS A 168 71.22 11.98 7.53
C LYS A 168 71.74 13.06 6.57
N ASN A 169 71.02 13.34 5.48
CA ASN A 169 71.35 14.35 4.47
C ASN A 169 70.46 15.61 4.60
N GLY A 170 69.67 15.73 5.66
CA GLY A 170 68.80 16.87 5.93
C GLY A 170 67.47 16.89 5.16
N LYS A 171 67.17 15.85 4.37
CA LYS A 171 65.92 15.74 3.60
C LYS A 171 64.80 15.18 4.48
N THR A 172 63.64 15.82 4.45
CA THR A 172 62.46 15.38 5.21
C THR A 172 61.89 14.11 4.59
N LYS A 173 61.84 13.02 5.37
CA LYS A 173 61.14 11.79 5.04
C LYS A 173 59.90 11.67 5.94
N THR A 174 58.75 11.44 5.34
CA THR A 174 57.52 11.12 6.08
C THR A 174 57.49 9.61 6.33
N GLU A 175 57.40 9.21 7.59
CA GLU A 175 57.30 7.81 8.00
C GLU A 175 55.88 7.52 8.52
N LYS A 176 55.29 6.41 8.04
CA LYS A 176 53.99 5.92 8.49
C LYS A 176 54.21 5.05 9.73
N LYS A 177 53.80 5.52 10.90
CA LYS A 177 53.95 4.79 12.17
C LYS A 177 52.57 4.33 12.67
N LEU A 178 52.41 3.03 12.92
CA LEU A 178 51.21 2.51 13.59
C LEU A 178 51.21 3.02 15.05
N VAL A 179 50.13 3.68 15.47
CA VAL A 179 50.01 4.27 16.81
C VAL A 179 49.10 3.45 17.71
N ARG A 180 47.99 2.94 17.17
CA ARG A 180 47.06 2.07 17.89
C ARG A 180 46.19 1.28 16.93
N TYR A 181 45.44 0.33 17.46
CA TYR A 181 44.32 -0.31 16.77
C TYR A 181 43.01 0.20 17.38
N ASP A 182 42.11 0.66 16.52
CA ASP A 182 40.70 0.88 16.86
C ASP A 182 39.90 -0.35 16.43
N TYR A 183 38.72 -0.56 17.00
CA TYR A 183 37.90 -1.75 16.73
C TYR A 183 36.48 -1.32 16.37
N SER A 184 35.88 -2.00 15.39
CA SER A 184 34.46 -1.83 15.05
C SER A 184 33.73 -3.15 15.16
N LEU A 185 32.68 -3.19 15.97
CA LEU A 185 31.75 -4.32 16.05
C LEU A 185 30.73 -4.16 14.92
N HIS A 186 30.65 -5.18 14.07
CA HIS A 186 29.65 -5.33 13.03
C HIS A 186 28.68 -6.43 13.44
N GLN A 187 27.38 -6.12 13.47
CA GLN A 187 26.33 -7.09 13.75
C GLN A 187 25.33 -7.08 12.60
N THR A 188 25.03 -8.26 12.05
CA THR A 188 24.01 -8.46 11.03
C THR A 188 23.01 -9.50 11.50
N ALA A 189 21.75 -9.09 11.64
CA ALA A 189 20.64 -9.98 11.97
C ALA A 189 19.76 -10.22 10.75
N TYR A 190 19.24 -11.44 10.60
CA TYR A 190 18.29 -11.80 9.56
C TYR A 190 17.20 -12.69 10.14
N LEU A 191 15.95 -12.37 9.79
CA LEU A 191 14.77 -13.15 10.16
C LEU A 191 13.96 -13.47 8.91
N GLU A 192 13.36 -14.66 8.90
CA GLU A 192 12.35 -15.06 7.92
C GLU A 192 11.18 -15.74 8.64
N VAL A 193 9.96 -15.36 8.26
CA VAL A 193 8.73 -16.02 8.69
C VAL A 193 8.02 -16.58 7.47
N GLU A 194 7.64 -17.85 7.55
CA GLU A 194 6.77 -18.52 6.60
C GLU A 194 5.32 -18.41 7.08
N LEU A 195 4.41 -18.05 6.17
CA LEU A 195 2.97 -18.05 6.34
C LEU A 195 2.34 -19.11 5.44
N LYS A 196 1.41 -19.89 5.99
CA LYS A 196 0.61 -20.87 5.25
C LYS A 196 -0.88 -20.61 5.45
N VAL A 197 -1.62 -20.66 4.35
CA VAL A 197 -3.08 -20.64 4.34
C VAL A 197 -3.57 -22.03 3.96
N THR A 198 -4.39 -22.63 4.80
CA THR A 198 -4.86 -24.02 4.66
C THR A 198 -6.37 -24.06 4.69
N ASP A 199 -6.97 -24.80 3.75
CA ASP A 199 -8.39 -25.14 3.78
C ASP A 199 -8.67 -26.04 5.00
N PRO A 200 -9.55 -25.65 5.93
CA PRO A 200 -9.79 -26.41 7.14
C PRO A 200 -10.57 -27.71 6.91
N ILE A 201 -11.26 -27.85 5.78
CA ILE A 201 -12.06 -29.03 5.43
C ILE A 201 -11.18 -30.08 4.75
N THR A 202 -10.40 -29.68 3.75
CA THR A 202 -9.58 -30.61 2.96
C THR A 202 -8.16 -30.76 3.49
N ASN A 203 -7.74 -29.89 4.42
CA ASN A 203 -6.36 -29.76 4.90
C ASN A 203 -5.35 -29.47 3.78
N LYS A 204 -5.82 -29.00 2.61
CA LYS A 204 -4.95 -28.62 1.50
C LYS A 204 -4.36 -27.23 1.77
N VAL A 205 -3.04 -27.11 1.60
CA VAL A 205 -2.37 -25.80 1.59
C VAL A 205 -2.79 -25.06 0.33
N ILE A 206 -3.48 -23.93 0.51
CA ILE A 206 -3.93 -23.04 -0.56
C ILE A 206 -2.77 -22.16 -1.01
N ALA A 207 -2.04 -21.60 -0.04
CA ALA A 207 -0.89 -20.74 -0.29
C ALA A 207 0.19 -20.91 0.78
N SER A 208 1.45 -20.74 0.37
CA SER A 208 2.59 -20.53 1.27
C SER A 208 3.41 -19.35 0.77
N LYS A 209 3.74 -18.43 1.66
CA LYS A 209 4.55 -17.23 1.40
C LYS A 209 5.56 -17.02 2.51
N LYS A 210 6.61 -16.29 2.19
CA LYS A 210 7.67 -15.94 3.13
C LYS A 210 7.92 -14.45 3.08
N ALA A 211 8.20 -13.88 4.23
CA ALA A 211 8.71 -12.53 4.35
C ALA A 211 9.93 -12.52 5.26
N SER A 212 10.89 -11.67 4.92
CA SER A 212 12.13 -11.54 5.68
C SER A 212 12.47 -10.10 5.96
N ASP A 213 13.30 -9.89 6.97
CA ASP A 213 13.93 -8.61 7.25
C ASP A 213 15.41 -8.80 7.58
N LYS A 214 16.20 -7.75 7.37
CA LYS A 214 17.63 -7.74 7.61
C LYS A 214 18.04 -6.44 8.29
N TYR A 215 18.72 -6.56 9.43
CA TYR A 215 19.33 -5.46 10.14
C TYR A 215 20.85 -5.57 10.07
N SER A 216 21.54 -4.44 9.88
CA SER A 216 23.00 -4.38 9.94
C SER A 216 23.43 -3.09 10.63
N THR A 217 24.42 -3.20 11.52
CA THR A 217 24.99 -2.06 12.23
C THR A 217 26.49 -2.22 12.40
N SER A 218 27.18 -1.09 12.49
CA SER A 218 28.61 -1.01 12.79
C SER A 218 28.84 0.05 13.84
N LYS A 219 29.57 -0.28 14.90
CA LYS A 219 29.82 0.62 16.03
C LYS A 219 31.27 0.49 16.49
N TYR A 220 31.92 1.64 16.70
CA TYR A 220 33.23 1.69 17.34
C TYR A 220 33.15 1.14 18.76
N VAL A 221 34.03 0.20 19.08
CA VAL A 221 34.14 -0.38 20.43
C VAL A 221 35.51 -0.01 21.02
N SER A 222 35.49 0.44 22.27
CA SER A 222 36.71 0.81 22.99
C SER A 222 37.52 -0.42 23.36
N TYR A 223 38.84 -0.26 23.44
CA TYR A 223 39.79 -1.30 23.84
C TYR A 223 39.45 -1.91 25.22
N GLY A 224 39.31 -3.23 25.31
CA GLY A 224 39.04 -3.97 26.55
C GLY A 224 38.28 -5.29 26.33
N ALA A 225 38.05 -6.07 27.38
CA ALA A 225 37.12 -7.20 27.34
C ALA A 225 35.67 -6.70 27.43
N GLY A 226 34.81 -7.11 26.50
CA GLY A 226 33.42 -6.63 26.43
C GLY A 226 32.41 -7.71 26.03
N ARG A 227 31.13 -7.34 26.02
CA ARG A 227 30.04 -8.13 25.43
C ARG A 227 29.42 -7.35 24.27
N SER A 228 28.95 -8.06 23.24
CA SER A 228 28.14 -7.40 22.20
C SER A 228 26.80 -6.91 22.77
N ASP A 229 26.24 -5.89 22.12
CA ASP A 229 24.93 -5.35 22.49
C ASP A 229 23.83 -6.37 22.12
N SER A 230 22.78 -6.46 22.94
CA SER A 230 21.60 -7.28 22.63
C SER A 230 20.87 -6.73 21.40
N LEU A 231 20.41 -7.62 20.52
CA LEU A 231 19.54 -7.28 19.39
C LEU A 231 18.09 -7.74 19.59
N GLU A 232 17.67 -8.09 20.81
CA GLU A 232 16.32 -8.57 21.10
C GLU A 232 15.23 -7.59 20.62
N SER A 233 15.29 -6.32 21.02
CA SER A 233 14.34 -5.30 20.53
C SER A 233 14.43 -5.07 19.01
N LYS A 234 15.57 -5.38 18.39
CA LYS A 234 15.72 -5.31 16.94
C LYS A 234 15.08 -6.50 16.24
N PHE A 235 15.13 -7.69 16.84
CA PHE A 235 14.37 -8.83 16.36
C PHE A 235 12.86 -8.58 16.45
N GLU A 236 12.37 -7.97 17.53
CA GLU A 236 10.97 -7.55 17.66
C GLU A 236 10.57 -6.56 16.55
N GLU A 237 11.35 -5.50 16.33
CA GLU A 237 11.11 -4.52 15.25
C GLU A 237 11.09 -5.17 13.86
N MET A 238 12.02 -6.10 13.60
CA MET A 238 12.07 -6.87 12.36
C MET A 238 10.83 -7.77 12.21
N LEU A 239 10.36 -8.40 13.28
CA LEU A 239 9.14 -9.22 13.28
C LEU A 239 7.89 -8.36 13.04
N ASP A 240 7.82 -7.14 13.60
CA ASP A 240 6.75 -6.19 13.33
C ASP A 240 6.71 -5.80 11.84
N ASN A 241 7.86 -5.51 11.24
CA ASN A 241 7.96 -5.24 9.80
C ASN A 241 7.54 -6.44 8.95
N ILE A 242 7.96 -7.66 9.34
CA ILE A 242 7.57 -8.90 8.67
C ILE A 242 6.06 -9.14 8.78
N SER A 243 5.47 -8.86 9.94
CA SER A 243 4.04 -8.99 10.20
C SER A 243 3.22 -8.14 9.23
N ILE A 244 3.56 -6.85 9.11
CA ILE A 244 2.91 -5.92 8.16
C ILE A 244 3.05 -6.43 6.72
N LYS A 245 4.24 -6.91 6.32
CA LYS A 245 4.47 -7.47 4.97
C LYS A 245 3.55 -8.68 4.72
N LEU A 246 3.44 -9.61 5.67
CA LEU A 246 2.60 -10.80 5.54
C LEU A 246 1.11 -10.47 5.54
N ALA A 247 0.67 -9.51 6.36
CA ALA A 247 -0.71 -9.02 6.33
C ALA A 247 -1.07 -8.42 4.97
N ASN A 248 -0.20 -7.56 4.43
CA ASN A 248 -0.37 -6.96 3.09
C ASN A 248 -0.36 -8.00 1.95
N MET A 249 0.27 -9.16 2.13
CA MET A 249 0.19 -10.24 1.14
C MET A 249 -1.21 -10.88 1.09
N MET A 250 -2.03 -10.75 2.13
CA MET A 250 -3.35 -11.39 2.20
C MET A 250 -4.52 -10.44 1.97
N ILE A 251 -4.26 -9.13 1.92
CA ILE A 251 -5.31 -8.12 1.77
C ILE A 251 -4.99 -7.14 0.63
N PRO A 252 -6.01 -6.68 -0.11
CA PRO A 252 -5.86 -5.52 -0.98
C PRO A 252 -5.41 -4.30 -0.18
N HIS A 253 -4.39 -3.59 -0.65
CA HIS A 253 -3.79 -2.47 0.08
C HIS A 253 -3.36 -1.37 -0.87
N TYR A 254 -3.28 -0.15 -0.35
CA TYR A 254 -2.80 0.98 -1.14
C TYR A 254 -1.28 1.03 -1.16
N THR A 255 -0.73 1.12 -2.37
CA THR A 255 0.69 1.41 -2.59
C THR A 255 0.85 2.84 -3.06
N TYR A 256 1.96 3.46 -2.66
CA TYR A 256 2.29 4.84 -3.03
C TYR A 256 3.53 4.84 -3.90
N ARG A 257 3.52 5.66 -4.95
CA ARG A 257 4.69 5.87 -5.81
C ARG A 257 4.86 7.35 -6.10
N GLU A 258 6.10 7.80 -6.07
CA GLU A 258 6.46 9.13 -6.54
C GLU A 258 6.80 9.04 -8.03
N VAL A 259 6.15 9.89 -8.82
CA VAL A 259 6.33 9.96 -10.26
C VAL A 259 6.68 11.39 -10.61
N GLU A 260 7.76 11.58 -11.35
CA GLU A 260 8.18 12.91 -11.80
C GLU A 260 7.18 13.46 -12.84
N VAL A 261 6.85 14.74 -12.73
CA VAL A 261 6.10 15.43 -13.79
C VAL A 261 7.00 15.63 -15.01
N MET A 262 6.40 15.58 -16.19
CA MET A 262 7.11 15.88 -17.43
C MET A 262 7.49 17.37 -17.46
N ASP A 263 8.75 17.66 -17.80
CA ASP A 263 9.27 19.01 -17.98
C ASP A 263 8.42 19.85 -18.95
N ASN A 264 8.33 21.15 -18.72
CA ASN A 264 7.66 22.11 -19.61
C ASN A 264 8.50 22.37 -20.88
N LYS A 265 8.65 21.35 -21.73
CA LYS A 265 9.44 21.35 -22.97
C LYS A 265 8.60 20.74 -24.11
N PRO A 266 8.30 21.48 -25.19
CA PRO A 266 8.62 22.91 -25.41
C PRO A 266 7.99 23.81 -24.33
N LYS A 267 8.53 25.01 -24.11
CA LYS A 267 8.03 25.87 -23.03
C LYS A 267 6.66 26.45 -23.40
N LEU A 268 5.65 26.22 -22.57
CA LEU A 268 4.37 26.91 -22.61
C LEU A 268 4.20 27.77 -21.34
N ASP A 269 4.16 29.09 -21.50
CA ASP A 269 4.13 30.03 -20.35
C ASP A 269 2.85 29.86 -19.51
N SER A 270 1.70 29.60 -20.14
CA SER A 270 0.43 29.38 -19.43
C SER A 270 0.44 28.13 -18.54
N ALA A 271 1.30 27.15 -18.84
CA ALA A 271 1.46 25.95 -18.01
C ALA A 271 2.34 26.20 -16.77
N GLY A 272 3.13 27.29 -16.73
CA GLY A 272 4.08 27.56 -15.64
C GLY A 272 3.42 27.58 -14.26
N LEU A 273 2.23 28.16 -14.16
CA LEU A 273 1.45 28.21 -12.91
C LEU A 273 1.08 26.81 -12.40
N ALA A 274 0.79 25.86 -13.29
CA ALA A 274 0.44 24.49 -12.91
C ALA A 274 1.61 23.77 -12.24
N TYR A 275 2.84 23.94 -12.73
CA TYR A 275 4.03 23.37 -12.11
C TYR A 275 4.26 23.92 -10.69
N ASP A 276 3.99 25.21 -10.48
CA ASP A 276 4.09 25.81 -9.14
C ASP A 276 2.99 25.30 -8.22
N TYR A 277 1.78 25.04 -8.72
CA TYR A 277 0.76 24.34 -7.94
C TYR A 277 1.21 22.92 -7.53
N VAL A 278 1.80 22.14 -8.43
CA VAL A 278 2.30 20.79 -8.08
C VAL A 278 3.37 20.85 -6.99
N LYS A 279 4.36 21.76 -7.11
CA LYS A 279 5.40 21.95 -6.09
C LYS A 279 4.84 22.24 -4.69
N ASN A 280 3.70 22.92 -4.64
CA ASN A 280 3.02 23.30 -3.40
C ASN A 280 1.93 22.31 -2.97
N GLY A 281 1.79 21.16 -3.63
CA GLY A 281 0.79 20.13 -3.32
C GLY A 281 -0.64 20.46 -3.80
N GLY A 282 -0.83 21.51 -4.59
CA GLY A 282 -2.12 21.92 -5.17
C GLY A 282 -2.52 21.08 -6.38
N TYR A 283 -2.75 19.78 -6.21
CA TYR A 283 -2.97 18.85 -7.33
C TYR A 283 -4.26 19.14 -8.12
N VAL A 284 -5.34 19.59 -7.46
CA VAL A 284 -6.60 19.92 -8.13
C VAL A 284 -6.43 21.16 -9.02
N GLN A 285 -5.83 22.22 -8.50
CA GLN A 285 -5.57 23.45 -9.25
C GLN A 285 -4.58 23.21 -10.40
N ALA A 286 -3.53 22.43 -10.16
CA ALA A 286 -2.59 22.03 -11.21
C ALA A 286 -3.29 21.26 -12.32
N LEU A 287 -4.18 20.31 -11.98
CA LEU A 287 -4.92 19.52 -12.94
C LEU A 287 -5.79 20.40 -13.85
N GLU A 288 -6.53 21.36 -13.28
CA GLU A 288 -7.37 22.28 -14.06
C GLU A 288 -6.55 23.07 -15.08
N VAL A 289 -5.43 23.65 -14.66
CA VAL A 289 -4.56 24.45 -15.54
C VAL A 289 -3.90 23.58 -16.61
N PHE A 290 -3.37 22.40 -16.25
CA PHE A 290 -2.77 21.48 -17.21
C PHE A 290 -3.79 20.98 -18.23
N LYS A 291 -5.00 20.60 -17.79
CA LYS A 291 -6.07 20.16 -18.67
C LYS A 291 -6.50 21.27 -19.64
N ALA A 292 -6.67 22.51 -19.17
CA ALA A 292 -6.99 23.64 -20.04
C ALA A 292 -5.88 23.92 -21.07
N CYS A 293 -4.61 23.86 -20.66
CA CYS A 293 -3.48 24.00 -21.59
C CYS A 293 -3.46 22.88 -22.64
N TRP A 294 -3.72 21.65 -22.23
CA TRP A 294 -3.83 20.51 -23.15
C TRP A 294 -4.94 20.72 -24.18
N GLU A 295 -6.14 21.08 -23.72
CA GLU A 295 -7.32 21.28 -24.58
C GLU A 295 -7.11 22.36 -25.64
N VAL A 296 -6.44 23.46 -25.27
CA VAL A 296 -6.22 24.62 -26.15
C VAL A 296 -5.05 24.41 -27.11
N SER A 297 -3.90 23.95 -26.60
CA SER A 297 -2.65 23.99 -27.37
C SER A 297 -2.08 22.62 -27.72
N LYS A 298 -2.74 21.52 -27.30
CA LYS A 298 -2.24 20.15 -27.47
C LYS A 298 -0.80 19.98 -26.96
N HIS A 299 -0.48 20.69 -25.89
CA HIS A 299 0.86 20.68 -25.29
C HIS A 299 1.08 19.38 -24.52
N VAL A 300 1.93 18.50 -25.06
CA VAL A 300 2.16 17.13 -24.56
C VAL A 300 2.48 17.08 -23.06
N PRO A 301 3.43 17.87 -22.50
CA PRO A 301 3.67 17.88 -21.05
C PRO A 301 2.44 18.22 -20.22
N SER A 302 1.56 19.10 -20.72
CA SER A 302 0.32 19.44 -20.02
C SER A 302 -0.66 18.27 -20.00
N GLY A 303 -0.84 17.58 -21.14
CA GLY A 303 -1.68 16.38 -21.21
C GLY A 303 -1.16 15.24 -20.34
N TYR A 304 0.15 15.00 -20.39
CA TYR A 304 0.86 14.05 -19.54
C TYR A 304 0.63 14.33 -18.05
N ASN A 305 0.93 15.57 -17.62
CA ASN A 305 0.86 15.95 -16.21
C ASN A 305 -0.58 15.99 -15.70
N ALA A 306 -1.55 16.36 -16.54
CA ALA A 306 -2.96 16.25 -16.20
C ALA A 306 -3.37 14.78 -15.96
N ALA A 307 -3.01 13.85 -16.84
CA ALA A 307 -3.30 12.42 -16.64
C ALA A 307 -2.65 11.87 -15.35
N LEU A 308 -1.40 12.23 -15.09
CA LEU A 308 -0.71 11.86 -13.86
C LEU A 308 -1.42 12.39 -12.60
N LEU A 309 -1.86 13.64 -12.61
CA LEU A 309 -2.60 14.24 -11.49
C LEU A 309 -4.00 13.64 -11.31
N MET A 310 -4.68 13.27 -12.40
CA MET A 310 -5.94 12.50 -12.30
C MET A 310 -5.73 11.20 -11.54
N HIS A 311 -4.67 10.46 -11.86
CA HIS A 311 -4.32 9.25 -11.12
C HIS A 311 -3.99 9.53 -9.65
N ALA A 312 -3.21 10.56 -9.36
CA ALA A 312 -2.91 10.96 -7.98
C ALA A 312 -4.16 11.29 -7.16
N LEU A 313 -5.23 11.75 -7.82
CA LEU A 313 -6.53 12.05 -7.23
C LEU A 313 -7.49 10.85 -7.21
N GLY A 314 -7.02 9.64 -7.58
CA GLY A 314 -7.83 8.41 -7.58
C GLY A 314 -8.77 8.26 -8.78
N ARG A 315 -8.59 9.06 -9.84
CA ARG A 315 -9.40 9.03 -11.07
C ARG A 315 -8.68 8.25 -12.17
N ILE A 316 -8.36 6.98 -11.90
CA ILE A 316 -7.50 6.16 -12.77
C ILE A 316 -8.12 5.94 -14.16
N ASP A 317 -9.43 5.74 -14.26
CA ASP A 317 -10.10 5.52 -15.54
C ASP A 317 -9.97 6.77 -16.43
N GLU A 318 -10.25 7.95 -15.89
CA GLU A 318 -10.09 9.23 -16.59
C GLU A 318 -8.63 9.54 -16.94
N ALA A 319 -7.69 9.15 -16.07
CA ALA A 319 -6.26 9.29 -16.35
C ALA A 319 -5.84 8.46 -17.57
N VAL A 320 -6.31 7.21 -17.68
CA VAL A 320 -6.05 6.33 -18.83
C VAL A 320 -6.67 6.90 -20.10
N GLU A 321 -7.93 7.37 -20.03
CA GLU A 321 -8.62 7.99 -21.16
C GLU A 321 -7.88 9.24 -21.67
N LEU A 322 -7.46 10.12 -20.77
CA LEU A 322 -6.72 11.32 -21.15
C LEU A 322 -5.35 10.98 -21.73
N ALA A 323 -4.58 10.08 -21.11
CA ALA A 323 -3.28 9.67 -21.63
C ALA A 323 -3.41 8.98 -23.01
N GLN A 324 -4.49 8.24 -23.24
CA GLN A 324 -4.80 7.65 -24.55
C GLN A 324 -5.12 8.74 -25.58
N SER A 325 -5.97 9.71 -25.25
CA SER A 325 -6.27 10.86 -26.12
C SER A 325 -4.99 11.64 -26.47
N VAL A 326 -4.10 11.89 -25.50
CA VAL A 326 -2.82 12.55 -25.75
C VAL A 326 -1.97 11.75 -26.73
N SER A 327 -1.88 10.43 -26.55
CA SER A 327 -1.16 9.53 -27.45
C SER A 327 -1.73 9.56 -28.86
N ASP A 328 -3.05 9.45 -29.01
CA ASP A 328 -3.72 9.35 -30.30
C ASP A 328 -3.66 10.68 -31.08
N GLU A 329 -3.75 11.81 -30.38
CA GLU A 329 -3.76 13.14 -31.01
C GLU A 329 -2.36 13.66 -31.37
N THR A 330 -1.32 13.29 -30.62
CA THR A 330 0.04 13.84 -30.81
C THR A 330 1.04 12.86 -31.41
N GLY A 331 0.81 11.55 -31.23
CA GLY A 331 1.80 10.52 -31.58
C GLY A 331 3.12 10.63 -30.82
N ALA A 332 3.17 11.41 -29.72
CA ALA A 332 4.39 11.68 -28.98
C ALA A 332 4.83 10.41 -28.21
N PRO A 333 6.05 9.89 -28.42
CA PRO A 333 6.49 8.65 -27.76
C PRO A 333 6.62 8.78 -26.23
N GLU A 334 6.80 9.99 -25.70
CA GLU A 334 7.00 10.26 -24.27
C GLU A 334 5.77 9.94 -23.41
N ILE A 335 4.56 9.92 -23.99
CA ILE A 335 3.33 9.57 -23.26
C ILE A 335 3.15 8.06 -23.09
N LEU A 336 3.73 7.25 -23.97
CA LEU A 336 3.51 5.80 -24.01
C LEU A 336 3.93 5.09 -22.71
N PRO A 337 5.07 5.42 -22.06
CA PRO A 337 5.41 4.87 -20.75
C PRO A 337 4.37 5.19 -19.67
N LEU A 338 3.85 6.42 -19.63
CA LEU A 338 2.81 6.80 -18.67
C LEU A 338 1.52 6.03 -18.94
N LEU A 339 1.06 6.00 -20.19
CA LEU A 339 -0.15 5.28 -20.57
C LEU A 339 -0.06 3.79 -20.24
N GLY A 340 1.08 3.15 -20.52
CA GLY A 340 1.33 1.76 -20.14
C GLY A 340 1.27 1.55 -18.64
N ASN A 341 1.89 2.45 -17.85
CA ASN A 341 1.84 2.40 -16.40
C ASN A 341 0.42 2.59 -15.84
N LEU A 342 -0.34 3.57 -16.36
CA LEU A 342 -1.72 3.83 -15.95
C LEU A 342 -2.63 2.64 -16.25
N LYS A 343 -2.52 2.03 -17.43
CA LYS A 343 -3.28 0.81 -17.77
C LYS A 343 -2.93 -0.36 -16.84
N ALA A 344 -1.65 -0.53 -16.51
CA ALA A 344 -1.23 -1.56 -15.56
C ALA A 344 -1.80 -1.30 -14.16
N MET A 345 -1.77 -0.04 -13.69
CA MET A 345 -2.36 0.37 -12.41
C MET A 345 -3.88 0.17 -12.39
N GLN A 346 -4.59 0.56 -13.45
CA GLN A 346 -6.03 0.32 -13.59
C GLN A 346 -6.38 -1.17 -13.50
N ALA A 347 -5.60 -2.03 -14.15
CA ALA A 347 -5.81 -3.48 -14.08
C ALA A 347 -5.58 -4.03 -12.66
N LEU A 348 -4.57 -3.52 -11.94
CA LEU A 348 -4.33 -3.86 -10.54
C LEU A 348 -5.50 -3.41 -9.65
N GLU A 349 -5.99 -2.18 -9.80
CA GLU A 349 -7.11 -1.68 -9.00
C GLU A 349 -8.38 -2.48 -9.23
N ARG A 350 -8.70 -2.83 -10.49
CA ARG A 350 -9.85 -3.69 -10.79
C ARG A 350 -9.73 -5.06 -10.12
N LYS A 351 -8.56 -5.70 -10.20
CA LYS A 351 -8.31 -6.98 -9.54
C LYS A 351 -8.41 -6.86 -8.02
N ALA A 352 -7.88 -5.79 -7.44
CA ALA A 352 -7.97 -5.53 -6.01
C ALA A 352 -9.42 -5.32 -5.56
N MET A 353 -10.21 -4.59 -6.35
CA MET A 353 -11.64 -4.39 -6.11
C MET A 353 -12.42 -5.71 -6.14
N THR A 354 -12.10 -6.63 -7.05
CA THR A 354 -12.74 -7.97 -7.05
C THR A 354 -12.44 -8.78 -5.79
N GLN A 355 -11.30 -8.53 -5.14
CA GLN A 355 -10.96 -9.16 -3.86
C GLN A 355 -11.64 -8.47 -2.67
N LEU A 356 -11.93 -7.17 -2.78
CA LEU A 356 -12.66 -6.39 -1.76
C LEU A 356 -14.16 -6.64 -1.75
N VAL A 357 -14.75 -7.07 -2.86
CA VAL A 357 -16.14 -7.55 -2.88
C VAL A 357 -16.16 -8.97 -2.31
N ASP A 358 -16.96 -9.17 -1.26
CA ASP A 358 -17.15 -10.49 -0.65
C ASP A 358 -17.83 -11.41 -1.67
N ASN A 359 -17.06 -12.34 -2.26
CA ASN A 359 -17.56 -13.33 -3.21
C ASN A 359 -18.32 -14.47 -2.51
N GLY A 360 -19.17 -14.14 -1.53
CA GLY A 360 -20.20 -15.05 -1.00
C GLY A 360 -21.26 -15.46 -2.03
N VAL A 361 -21.06 -15.14 -3.31
CA VAL A 361 -21.76 -15.70 -4.46
C VAL A 361 -20.81 -16.70 -5.12
N GLN A 362 -20.85 -17.96 -4.67
CA GLN A 362 -20.38 -19.08 -5.48
C GLN A 362 -21.08 -19.05 -6.84
N ASP A 363 -20.37 -19.45 -7.89
CA ASP A 363 -20.86 -19.70 -9.25
C ASP A 363 -22.37 -19.93 -9.34
N VAL A 364 -23.12 -18.87 -9.64
CA VAL A 364 -24.42 -19.01 -10.28
C VAL A 364 -24.10 -19.10 -11.76
N GLN A 365 -23.93 -20.34 -12.20
CA GLN A 365 -24.28 -20.75 -13.55
C GLN A 365 -25.54 -19.99 -13.97
N GLU A 366 -25.46 -19.29 -15.11
CA GLU A 366 -26.53 -18.46 -15.69
C GLU A 366 -27.94 -18.96 -15.35
N ASP A 367 -28.55 -18.37 -14.33
CA ASP A 367 -29.99 -18.40 -14.15
C ASP A 367 -30.40 -17.08 -13.49
N ILE A 368 -31.05 -16.26 -14.32
CA ILE A 368 -31.63 -14.96 -13.99
C ILE A 368 -32.65 -15.16 -12.86
N PRO A 369 -32.51 -14.50 -11.69
CA PRO A 369 -33.53 -14.61 -10.66
C PRO A 369 -34.76 -13.79 -11.06
N ASP A 370 -35.90 -14.47 -11.11
CA ASP A 370 -37.24 -13.87 -11.15
C ASP A 370 -37.42 -12.89 -9.97
N LEU A 371 -37.57 -11.61 -10.28
CA LEU A 371 -37.75 -10.51 -9.34
C LEU A 371 -39.23 -10.33 -8.93
N THR A 372 -39.93 -11.42 -8.64
CA THR A 372 -41.25 -11.37 -8.01
C THR A 372 -41.18 -11.77 -6.54
N GLY A 373 -40.69 -10.82 -5.74
CA GLY A 373 -41.02 -10.72 -4.32
C GLY A 373 -40.25 -11.63 -3.35
N LYS A 374 -39.04 -11.22 -2.94
CA LYS A 374 -38.50 -11.49 -1.60
C LYS A 374 -37.68 -10.29 -1.12
N THR A 375 -37.87 -9.95 0.16
CA THR A 375 -37.27 -8.82 0.87
C THR A 375 -35.74 -8.90 0.87
N MET A 376 -35.07 -7.85 0.37
CA MET A 376 -33.63 -7.66 0.47
C MET A 376 -33.30 -7.05 1.83
N GLU A 377 -33.00 -7.87 2.85
CA GLU A 377 -32.47 -7.38 4.13
C GLU A 377 -30.95 -7.58 4.20
N ASN A 378 -30.24 -6.49 4.55
CA ASN A 378 -28.82 -6.42 4.91
C ASN A 378 -27.78 -6.86 3.85
N LYS A 379 -27.59 -6.03 2.81
CA LYS A 379 -26.37 -6.04 1.98
C LYS A 379 -25.66 -4.68 2.05
N PRO A 380 -24.31 -4.64 2.03
CA PRO A 380 -23.54 -3.40 2.16
C PRO A 380 -23.71 -2.48 0.94
N PHE A 381 -23.82 -1.17 1.19
CA PHE A 381 -23.75 0.00 0.30
C PHE A 381 -23.36 -0.20 -1.19
N ARG A 382 -22.23 -0.87 -1.49
CA ARG A 382 -21.76 -1.08 -2.88
C ARG A 382 -22.56 -2.12 -3.67
N ALA A 383 -23.36 -2.96 -3.01
CA ALA A 383 -24.06 -4.08 -3.63
C ALA A 383 -25.19 -3.68 -4.59
N TYR A 384 -25.67 -2.43 -4.55
CA TYR A 384 -26.75 -1.95 -5.42
C TYR A 384 -26.35 -0.82 -6.37
N LEU A 385 -25.28 -0.06 -6.09
CA LEU A 385 -24.80 1.01 -6.97
C LEU A 385 -24.21 0.50 -8.28
N ASP A 386 -23.29 -0.47 -8.21
CA ASP A 386 -22.65 -1.01 -9.41
C ASP A 386 -23.68 -1.69 -10.35
N PRO A 387 -24.61 -2.53 -9.85
CA PRO A 387 -25.68 -3.05 -10.68
C PRO A 387 -26.62 -1.96 -11.23
N ALA A 388 -26.93 -0.91 -10.46
CA ALA A 388 -27.77 0.19 -10.94
C ALA A 388 -27.14 0.90 -12.14
N TYR A 389 -25.83 1.19 -12.08
CA TYR A 389 -25.12 1.79 -13.21
C TYR A 389 -25.00 0.85 -14.41
N GLU A 390 -24.84 -0.46 -14.20
CA GLU A 390 -24.88 -1.43 -15.30
C GLU A 390 -26.25 -1.46 -15.99
N TYR A 391 -27.36 -1.37 -15.24
CA TYR A 391 -28.70 -1.24 -15.83
C TYR A 391 -28.87 0.06 -16.61
N VAL A 392 -28.32 1.19 -16.12
CA VAL A 392 -28.31 2.45 -16.86
C VAL A 392 -27.58 2.29 -18.20
N LYS A 393 -26.41 1.65 -18.22
CA LYS A 393 -25.64 1.40 -19.46
C LYS A 393 -26.42 0.56 -20.47
N LYS A 394 -27.25 -0.37 -19.99
CA LYS A 394 -28.12 -1.23 -20.82
C LYS A 394 -29.43 -0.55 -21.24
N GLY A 395 -29.72 0.66 -20.76
CA GLY A 395 -30.99 1.35 -20.99
C GLY A 395 -32.15 0.77 -20.18
N GLU A 396 -31.88 -0.08 -19.19
CA GLU A 396 -32.84 -0.74 -18.31
C GLU A 396 -33.20 0.17 -17.12
N PHE A 397 -33.80 1.33 -17.42
CA PHE A 397 -34.00 2.41 -16.44
C PHE A 397 -34.94 2.05 -15.29
N ALA A 398 -35.85 1.09 -15.45
CA ALA A 398 -36.75 0.67 -14.37
C ALA A 398 -35.98 -0.07 -13.27
N GLN A 399 -35.11 -1.00 -13.65
CA GLN A 399 -34.26 -1.77 -12.75
C GLN A 399 -33.22 -0.87 -12.07
N ALA A 400 -32.62 0.05 -12.83
CA ALA A 400 -31.72 1.05 -12.28
C ALA A 400 -32.42 1.93 -11.24
N PHE A 401 -33.65 2.39 -11.52
CA PHE A 401 -34.43 3.21 -10.61
C PHE A 401 -34.70 2.51 -9.28
N GLU A 402 -35.14 1.25 -9.28
CA GLU A 402 -35.43 0.52 -8.04
C GLU A 402 -34.18 0.39 -7.15
N LEU A 403 -33.01 0.16 -7.73
CA LEU A 403 -31.76 0.06 -6.97
C LEU A 403 -31.27 1.41 -6.42
N PHE A 404 -31.37 2.47 -7.22
CA PHE A 404 -31.04 3.82 -6.75
C PHE A 404 -32.02 4.30 -5.68
N LYS A 405 -33.32 4.03 -5.85
CA LYS A 405 -34.35 4.33 -4.87
C LYS A 405 -34.11 3.57 -3.57
N TYR A 406 -33.84 2.27 -3.64
CA TYR A 406 -33.51 1.46 -2.46
C TYR A 406 -32.33 2.06 -1.68
N GLY A 407 -31.22 2.38 -2.36
CA GLY A 407 -30.06 3.00 -1.73
C GLY A 407 -30.33 4.38 -1.10
N TRP A 408 -31.25 5.15 -1.67
CA TRP A 408 -31.73 6.39 -1.06
C TRP A 408 -32.57 6.10 0.19
N GLU A 409 -33.54 5.20 0.11
CA GLU A 409 -34.49 4.93 1.20
C GLU A 409 -33.80 4.30 2.42
N THR A 410 -32.83 3.41 2.21
CA THR A 410 -32.17 2.69 3.31
C THR A 410 -31.01 3.46 3.94
N GLU A 411 -30.20 4.15 3.14
CA GLU A 411 -28.94 4.73 3.60
C GLU A 411 -28.86 6.25 3.45
N LYS A 412 -29.90 6.89 2.89
CA LYS A 412 -29.90 8.34 2.58
C LYS A 412 -28.70 8.75 1.72
N HIS A 413 -28.25 7.85 0.84
CA HIS A 413 -27.10 8.08 0.00
C HIS A 413 -27.40 9.08 -1.12
N LEU A 414 -26.75 10.25 -1.07
CA LEU A 414 -27.04 11.39 -1.95
C LEU A 414 -26.95 11.05 -3.46
N PRO A 415 -25.88 10.42 -3.99
CA PRO A 415 -25.83 10.02 -5.39
C PRO A 415 -26.95 9.07 -5.83
N SER A 416 -27.41 8.19 -4.94
CA SER A 416 -28.51 7.26 -5.23
C SER A 416 -29.84 8.01 -5.37
N GLY A 417 -30.13 8.91 -4.42
CA GLY A 417 -31.30 9.79 -4.54
C GLY A 417 -31.26 10.67 -5.78
N TYR A 418 -30.10 11.25 -6.08
CA TYR A 418 -29.88 12.10 -7.24
C TYR A 418 -30.16 11.36 -8.56
N ASN A 419 -29.59 10.17 -8.73
CA ASN A 419 -29.79 9.36 -9.93
C ASN A 419 -31.23 8.82 -10.05
N ALA A 420 -31.88 8.47 -8.94
CA ALA A 420 -33.29 8.10 -8.96
C ALA A 420 -34.18 9.27 -9.44
N ALA A 421 -33.94 10.49 -8.95
CA ALA A 421 -34.67 11.68 -9.39
C ALA A 421 -34.41 12.00 -10.87
N LEU A 422 -33.16 11.84 -11.34
CA LEU A 422 -32.81 11.97 -12.76
C LEU A 422 -33.58 10.97 -13.64
N ILE A 423 -33.64 9.70 -13.25
CA ILE A 423 -34.35 8.68 -14.02
C ILE A 423 -35.85 9.00 -14.11
N LEU A 424 -36.48 9.41 -13.00
CA LEU A 424 -37.87 9.87 -13.01
C LEU A 424 -38.07 11.05 -13.96
N GLY A 425 -37.14 12.01 -13.94
CA GLY A 425 -37.13 13.16 -14.84
C GLY A 425 -37.00 12.78 -16.32
N ALA A 426 -36.19 11.76 -16.62
CA ALA A 426 -36.01 11.21 -17.97
C ALA A 426 -37.25 10.43 -18.44
N GLN A 427 -37.92 9.72 -17.54
CA GLN A 427 -39.18 9.00 -17.78
C GLN A 427 -40.42 9.90 -17.82
N ASN A 428 -40.23 11.22 -17.76
CA ASN A 428 -41.29 12.22 -17.77
C ASN A 428 -42.23 12.19 -16.54
N LYS A 429 -41.78 11.60 -15.43
CA LYS A 429 -42.48 11.60 -14.15
C LYS A 429 -42.04 12.80 -13.30
N LEU A 430 -42.32 14.00 -13.79
CA LEU A 430 -41.70 15.23 -13.25
C LEU A 430 -42.13 15.54 -11.81
N ASP A 431 -43.39 15.27 -11.45
CA ASP A 431 -43.88 15.50 -10.09
C ASP A 431 -43.17 14.60 -9.06
N GLU A 432 -42.99 13.30 -9.40
CA GLU A 432 -42.26 12.35 -8.57
C GLU A 432 -40.77 12.73 -8.46
N ALA A 433 -40.16 13.16 -9.57
CA ALA A 433 -38.77 13.60 -9.61
C ALA A 433 -38.53 14.84 -8.73
N ILE A 434 -39.43 15.83 -8.80
CA ILE A 434 -39.37 17.05 -7.99
C ILE A 434 -39.57 16.73 -6.51
N ALA A 435 -40.55 15.88 -6.18
CA ALA A 435 -40.82 15.47 -4.80
C ALA A 435 -39.60 14.80 -4.18
N LEU A 436 -38.97 13.85 -4.90
CA LEU A 436 -37.76 13.18 -4.43
C LEU A 436 -36.58 14.15 -4.29
N ALA A 437 -36.38 15.09 -5.22
CA ALA A 437 -35.32 16.09 -5.13
C ALA A 437 -35.51 17.08 -3.95
N GLU A 438 -36.75 17.50 -3.64
CA GLU A 438 -37.04 18.30 -2.44
C GLU A 438 -36.86 17.50 -1.15
N GLU A 439 -37.20 16.20 -1.15
CA GLU A 439 -36.93 15.30 -0.01
C GLU A 439 -35.41 15.22 0.25
N ILE A 440 -34.62 14.97 -0.80
CA ILE A 440 -33.15 14.90 -0.72
C ILE A 440 -32.58 16.21 -0.16
N LYS A 441 -33.02 17.35 -0.69
CA LYS A 441 -32.62 18.68 -0.21
C LYS A 441 -32.94 18.86 1.27
N THR A 442 -34.14 18.47 1.69
CA THR A 442 -34.61 18.62 3.08
C THR A 442 -33.82 17.74 4.04
N GLN A 443 -33.52 16.50 3.64
CA GLN A 443 -32.85 15.52 4.51
C GLN A 443 -31.34 15.69 4.56
N THR A 444 -30.69 16.09 3.46
CA THR A 444 -29.21 16.18 3.38
C THR A 444 -28.69 17.60 3.56
N GLY A 445 -29.51 18.63 3.29
CA GLY A 445 -29.04 20.01 3.19
C GLY A 445 -28.03 20.25 2.06
N SER A 446 -27.85 19.29 1.13
CA SER A 446 -26.80 19.37 0.11
C SER A 446 -27.13 20.42 -0.95
N PRO A 447 -26.22 21.35 -1.26
CA PRO A 447 -26.42 22.33 -2.34
C PRO A 447 -26.34 21.68 -3.74
N GLU A 448 -25.78 20.47 -3.87
CA GLU A 448 -25.59 19.77 -5.14
C GLU A 448 -26.91 19.37 -5.82
N ILE A 449 -28.01 19.28 -5.07
CA ILE A 449 -29.34 18.94 -5.63
C ILE A 449 -30.05 20.14 -6.27
N LEU A 450 -29.62 21.38 -5.98
CA LEU A 450 -30.30 22.59 -6.42
C LEU A 450 -30.34 22.76 -7.95
N PRO A 451 -29.27 22.47 -8.73
CA PRO A 451 -29.31 22.53 -10.17
C PRO A 451 -30.34 21.56 -10.77
N LEU A 452 -30.35 20.30 -10.32
CA LEU A 452 -31.30 19.28 -10.77
C LEU A 452 -32.75 19.68 -10.47
N LEU A 453 -33.01 20.16 -9.25
CA LEU A 453 -34.34 20.62 -8.86
C LEU A 453 -34.82 21.80 -9.72
N GLY A 454 -33.93 22.73 -10.05
CA GLY A 454 -34.22 23.84 -10.95
C GLY A 454 -34.56 23.37 -12.36
N GLU A 455 -33.81 22.40 -12.90
CA GLU A 455 -34.06 21.81 -14.21
C GLU A 455 -35.42 21.10 -14.25
N LEU A 456 -35.72 20.27 -13.25
CA LEU A 456 -36.98 19.50 -13.17
C LEU A 456 -38.20 20.44 -13.11
N LYS A 457 -38.15 21.51 -12.30
CA LYS A 457 -39.22 22.52 -12.22
C LYS A 457 -39.41 23.27 -13.54
N SER A 458 -38.32 23.70 -14.17
CA SER A 458 -38.36 24.35 -15.49
C SER A 458 -38.97 23.44 -16.56
N LYS A 459 -38.66 22.14 -16.53
CA LYS A 459 -39.22 21.14 -17.44
C LYS A 459 -40.72 20.94 -17.20
N ALA A 460 -41.17 20.92 -15.94
CA ALA A 460 -42.59 20.77 -15.58
C ALA A 460 -43.42 21.98 -16.03
N GLU A 461 -42.93 23.21 -15.81
CA GLU A 461 -43.60 24.43 -16.28
C GLU A 461 -43.79 24.45 -17.79
N LYS A 462 -42.78 24.00 -18.55
CA LYS A 462 -42.87 23.90 -20.02
C LYS A 462 -43.91 22.89 -20.50
N GLN A 463 -44.21 21.84 -19.71
CA GLN A 463 -45.24 20.87 -20.05
C GLN A 463 -46.64 21.38 -19.81
N THR A 464 -46.85 22.14 -18.73
CA THR A 464 -48.17 22.73 -18.44
C THR A 464 -48.59 23.84 -19.42
N LYS A 465 -47.64 24.39 -20.18
CA LYS A 465 -47.88 25.43 -21.20
C LYS A 465 -48.13 24.88 -22.61
N LYS A 466 -48.00 23.56 -22.81
CA LYS A 466 -48.37 22.86 -24.04
C LYS A 466 -49.72 22.18 -23.83
#